data_AF-A0AAU7LR29-F1
#
_entry.id   AF-A0AAU7LR29-F1
#
_cell.length_a   1.000
_cell.length_b   1.000
_cell.length_c   1.000
_cell.angle_alpha   90.00
_cell.angle_beta   90.00
_cell.angle_gamma   90.00
#
_symmetry.space_group_name_H-M   'P 1'
#
loop_
_entity.id
_entity.type
_entity.pdbx_description
1 polymer ?
#
loop_
_entity_poly.entity_id
_entity_poly.type
_entity_poly.pdbx_seq_one_letter_code
_entity_poly.pdbx_strand_id
1 'polypeptide(L)' 'MALLLLEALGALLLLVFIVWWTMFSGRQKGELKDGSARAASDTKKDGK' A
#
# COMPACT_ATOMS: atom_id res chain seq x y z
N MET A 1 37.72 -0.21 -15.37
CA MET A 1 37.49 0.36 -14.03
C MET A 1 36.24 1.23 -13.95
N ALA A 2 35.95 2.09 -14.95
CA ALA A 2 34.71 2.88 -14.99
C ALA A 2 33.40 2.06 -14.98
N LEU A 3 33.42 0.82 -15.51
CA LEU A 3 32.27 -0.08 -15.50
C LEU A 3 31.82 -0.47 -14.07
N LEU A 4 32.75 -0.62 -13.12
CA LEU A 4 32.42 -0.92 -11.72
C LEU A 4 31.79 0.28 -11.00
N LEU A 5 32.25 1.49 -11.33
CA LEU A 5 31.66 2.74 -10.82
C LEU A 5 30.23 2.93 -11.33
N LEU A 6 29.98 2.62 -12.60
CA LEU A 6 28.65 2.70 -13.20
C LEU A 6 27.68 1.67 -12.60
N GLU A 7 28.14 0.43 -12.41
CA GLU A 7 27.38 -0.63 -11.72
C GLU A 7 27.05 -0.24 -10.27
N ALA A 8 28.01 0.30 -9.51
CA ALA A 8 27.79 0.72 -8.14
C ALA A 8 26.77 1.88 -8.04
N LEU A 9 26.83 2.83 -8.96
CA LEU A 9 25.84 3.92 -9.08
C LEU A 9 24.45 3.37 -9.43
N GLY A 10 24.36 2.44 -10.38
CA GLY A 10 23.11 1.77 -10.74
C GLY A 10 22.53 0.96 -9.58
N ALA A 11 23.36 0.19 -8.89
CA ALA A 11 22.98 -0.59 -7.72
C ALA A 11 22.48 0.28 -6.56
N LEU A 12 23.13 1.42 -6.29
CA LEU A 12 22.69 2.40 -5.30
C LEU A 12 21.30 2.97 -5.63
N LEU A 13 21.06 3.34 -6.90
CA LEU A 13 19.76 3.83 -7.35
C LEU A 13 18.68 2.75 -7.27
N LEU A 14 18.99 1.51 -7.67
CA LEU A 14 18.10 0.35 -7.55
C LEU A 14 17.77 0.03 -6.10
N LEU A 15 18.75 0.13 -5.18
CA LEU A 15 18.55 -0.10 -3.76
C LEU A 15 17.56 0.90 -3.16
N VAL A 16 17.76 2.20 -3.44
CA VAL A 16 16.85 3.25 -2.97
C VAL A 16 15.47 3.08 -3.60
N PHE A 17 15.41 2.77 -4.90
CA PHE A 17 14.16 2.52 -5.60
C PHE A 17 13.38 1.36 -4.98
N ILE A 18 14.05 0.23 -4.69
CA ILE A 18 13.42 -0.94 -4.07
C ILE A 18 12.97 -0.62 -2.65
N VAL A 19 13.78 0.05 -1.83
CA VAL A 19 13.39 0.40 -0.44
C VAL A 19 12.21 1.37 -0.41
N TRP A 20 12.24 2.40 -1.26
CA TRP A 20 11.11 3.32 -1.38
C TRP A 20 9.87 2.58 -1.88
N TRP A 21 10.04 1.71 -2.86
CA TRP A 21 8.98 0.87 -3.39
C TRP A 21 8.41 -0.09 -2.36
N THR A 22 9.23 -0.77 -1.54
CA THR A 22 8.73 -1.72 -0.53
C THR A 22 7.96 -0.99 0.58
N MET A 23 8.40 0.19 0.97
CA MET A 23 7.68 1.05 1.92
C MET A 23 6.38 1.61 1.34
N PHE A 24 6.36 1.93 0.05
CA PHE A 24 5.20 2.54 -0.60
C PHE A 24 4.16 1.52 -1.11
N SER A 25 4.61 0.36 -1.60
CA SER A 25 3.78 -0.74 -2.08
C SER A 25 3.13 -1.52 -0.93
N GLY A 26 3.76 -1.50 0.25
CA GLY A 26 3.20 -2.01 1.51
C GLY A 26 2.05 -1.17 2.08
N ARG A 27 1.80 0.05 1.58
CA ARG A 27 0.53 0.75 1.80
C ARG A 27 -0.55 0.10 0.93
N GLN A 28 -0.85 -1.15 1.28
CA GLN A 28 -2.13 -1.77 1.00
C GLN A 28 -3.17 -0.79 1.51
N LYS A 29 -3.82 -0.14 0.55
CA LYS A 29 -5.04 0.66 0.67
C LYS A 29 -5.87 0.05 1.80
N GLY A 30 -5.70 0.60 2.99
CA GLY A 30 -6.44 0.19 4.18
C GLY A 30 -7.88 0.18 3.73
N GLU A 31 -8.47 -1.02 3.75
CA GLU A 31 -9.86 -1.18 3.44
C GLU A 31 -10.58 -0.08 4.23
N LEU A 32 -11.29 0.84 3.55
CA LEU A 32 -12.34 1.59 4.23
C LEU A 32 -13.43 0.56 4.53
N LYS A 33 -13.15 -0.33 5.49
CA LYS A 33 -14.03 -1.38 5.97
C LYS A 33 -14.78 -0.82 7.17
N ASP A 34 -15.36 0.35 7.02
CA ASP A 34 -16.21 0.93 8.07
C ASP A 34 -17.54 1.49 7.54
N GLY A 35 -17.76 1.48 6.21
CA GLY A 35 -19.00 2.00 5.64
C GLY A 35 -20.17 1.01 5.50
N SER A 36 -19.94 -0.31 5.55
CA SER A 36 -20.94 -1.28 5.03
C SER A 36 -21.54 -2.25 6.06
N ALA A 37 -21.18 -2.17 7.34
CA ALA A 37 -21.72 -3.07 8.37
C ALA A 37 -22.95 -2.52 9.12
N ARG A 38 -23.38 -1.28 8.85
CA ARG A 38 -24.43 -0.59 9.63
C ARG A 38 -25.71 -0.21 8.87
N ALA A 39 -25.81 -0.56 7.59
CA ALA A 39 -26.97 -0.20 6.77
C ALA A 39 -28.01 -1.34 6.58
N ALA A 40 -27.72 -2.56 7.03
CA ALA A 40 -28.60 -3.72 6.81
C ALA A 40 -29.46 -4.14 8.01
N SER A 41 -29.32 -3.49 9.16
CA SER A 41 -30.03 -3.87 10.40
C SER A 41 -31.17 -2.93 10.83
N ASP A 42 -31.41 -1.81 10.13
CA ASP A 42 -32.36 -0.77 10.57
C ASP A 42 -33.72 -0.76 9.85
N THR A 43 -34.07 -1.82 9.10
CA THR A 43 -35.40 -1.91 8.44
C THR A 43 -36.21 -3.13 8.85
N LYS A 44 -35.88 -3.78 9.98
CA LYS A 44 -36.65 -4.94 10.44
C LYS A 44 -37.07 -4.96 11.92
N LYS A 45 -37.15 -3.82 12.60
CA LYS A 45 -37.74 -3.78 13.95
C LYS A 45 -38.36 -2.43 14.31
N ASP A 46 -39.40 -2.03 13.59
CA ASP A 46 -40.48 -1.18 14.11
C ASP A 46 -41.68 -1.44 13.19
N GLY A 47 -42.74 -2.19 13.51
CA GLY A 47 -43.18 -2.68 14.80
C GLY A 47 -44.44 -1.97 15.32
N LYS A 48 -45.46 -1.70 14.48
CA LYS A 48 -46.87 -1.69 14.91
C LYS A 48 -47.85 -1.72 13.74
#